data_AF-A0A536T7G1-F1
#
_entry.id   AF-A0A536T7G1-F1
#
_cell.length_a   1.000
_cell.length_b   1.000
_cell.length_c   1.000
_cell.angle_alpha   90.00
_cell.angle_beta   90.00
_cell.angle_gamma   90.00
#
_symmetry.space_group_name_H-M   'P 1'
#
loop_
_entity.id
_entity.type
_entity.pdbx_description
1 polymer ?
#
loop_
_entity_poly.entity_id
_entity_poly.type
_entity_poly.pdbx_seq_one_letter_code
_entity_poly.pdbx_strand_id
1 'polypeptide(L)'
;MKFSEHWLRTLVDPPIDSETLAERLTMAGLEVEERATVAPPFSGVVVGRVLAVARHPNADRLTVCQVDVGRGAPLSIACGAPNAAPGITVPCALPGAALPGGLAIKKTAMRGVESDGMLCSAVELGLSDDASSLAVLEPDLKPGTDLRAALDLDDALLTLKLTPNRADCLSLVGVAREVAAITGAALKPPPAAPVAIKTQASRRVRVEDALACPRFCGRLIEGIDPKAPTPEWMRRRLERSGIRSISAVVDVTNYVMLELGQPLHAYDDRELEGDIVVRFARRDEKLTLLNGQTLDLDPDVLLVADEKKPLGLAGIMG
;
A
#
# COMPACT_ATOMS: atom_id res chain seq x y z
N MET A 1 4.37 8.87 12.62
CA MET A 1 4.62 8.33 11.26
C MET A 1 4.61 6.82 11.34
N LYS A 2 3.77 6.13 10.55
CA LYS A 2 3.68 4.67 10.53
C LYS A 2 4.32 4.11 9.26
N PHE A 3 5.05 3.00 9.35
CA PHE A 3 5.66 2.35 8.19
C PHE A 3 5.99 0.86 8.42
N SER A 4 6.24 0.15 7.33
CA SER A 4 6.73 -1.24 7.29
C SER A 4 8.22 -1.33 7.58
N GLU A 5 8.62 -2.19 8.51
CA GLU A 5 10.03 -2.47 8.82
C GLU A 5 10.72 -3.11 7.61
N HIS A 6 10.07 -4.05 6.91
CA HIS A 6 10.64 -4.63 5.69
C HIS A 6 10.90 -3.58 4.61
N TRP A 7 10.02 -2.59 4.45
CA TRP A 7 10.29 -1.48 3.53
C TRP A 7 11.51 -0.67 3.97
N LEU A 8 11.62 -0.33 5.25
CA LEU A 8 12.82 0.32 5.81
C LEU A 8 14.08 -0.51 5.54
N ARG A 9 14.01 -1.85 5.71
CA ARG A 9 15.13 -2.78 5.46
C ARG A 9 15.56 -2.85 4.00
N THR A 10 14.68 -2.52 3.04
CA THR A 10 15.13 -2.38 1.65
C THR A 10 16.09 -1.21 1.44
N LEU A 11 16.04 -0.19 2.31
CA LEU A 11 16.93 0.97 2.30
C LEU A 11 18.15 0.78 3.22
N VAL A 12 17.98 0.12 4.37
CA VAL A 12 19.08 -0.14 5.31
C VAL A 12 18.77 -1.37 6.16
N ASP A 13 19.63 -2.38 6.11
CA ASP A 13 19.38 -3.68 6.74
C ASP A 13 20.50 -4.06 7.72
N PRO A 14 20.48 -3.52 8.95
CA PRO A 14 21.43 -3.92 9.99
C PRO A 14 21.12 -5.34 10.50
N PRO A 15 22.15 -6.11 10.90
CA PRO A 15 21.98 -7.48 11.42
C PRO A 15 21.51 -7.47 12.87
N ILE A 16 20.37 -6.84 13.14
CA ILE A 16 19.69 -6.75 14.44
C ILE A 16 18.21 -7.10 14.26
N ASP A 17 17.61 -7.65 15.30
CA ASP A 17 16.17 -7.92 15.32
C ASP A 17 15.33 -6.64 15.44
N SER A 18 14.02 -6.78 15.23
CA SER A 18 13.04 -5.69 15.27
C SER A 18 12.96 -5.00 16.63
N GLU A 19 13.19 -5.73 17.73
CA GLU A 19 13.17 -5.17 19.08
C GLU A 19 14.37 -4.24 19.30
N THR A 20 15.56 -4.72 18.99
CA THR A 20 16.80 -3.94 19.06
C THR A 20 16.74 -2.73 18.12
N LEU A 21 16.15 -2.87 16.92
CA LEU A 21 15.96 -1.75 15.99
C LEU A 21 15.08 -0.66 16.62
N ALA A 22 13.95 -1.05 17.21
CA ALA A 22 13.01 -0.11 17.84
C ALA A 22 13.63 0.60 19.06
N GLU A 23 14.38 -0.12 19.88
CA GLU A 23 15.11 0.45 21.02
C GLU A 23 16.15 1.47 20.56
N ARG A 24 16.94 1.13 19.54
CA ARG A 24 17.98 2.05 19.01
C ARG A 24 17.38 3.31 18.39
N LEU A 25 16.28 3.20 17.65
CA LEU A 25 15.54 4.36 17.13
C LEU A 25 15.08 5.27 18.27
N THR A 26 14.47 4.69 19.31
CA THR A 26 13.99 5.43 20.48
C THR A 26 15.15 6.13 21.21
N MET A 27 16.27 5.44 21.43
CA MET A 27 17.47 6.03 22.03
C MET A 27 18.10 7.15 21.20
N ALA A 28 17.87 7.15 19.89
CA ALA A 28 18.29 8.21 18.97
C ALA A 28 17.32 9.42 18.91
N GLY A 29 16.26 9.40 19.74
CA GLY A 29 15.24 10.46 19.78
C GLY A 29 14.10 10.26 18.78
N LEU A 30 13.99 9.07 18.15
CA LEU A 30 12.87 8.67 17.31
C LEU A 30 12.01 7.66 18.07
N GLU A 31 11.21 8.15 19.02
CA GLU A 31 10.38 7.33 19.90
C GLU A 31 9.47 6.40 19.09
N VAL A 32 9.64 5.09 19.25
CA VAL A 32 8.73 4.07 18.71
C VAL A 32 7.56 3.93 19.68
N GLU A 33 6.45 4.55 19.34
CA GLU A 33 5.22 4.56 20.14
C GLU A 33 4.48 3.22 20.07
N GLU A 34 4.51 2.57 18.91
CA GLU A 34 3.79 1.31 18.67
C GLU A 34 4.60 0.39 17.75
N ARG A 35 4.53 -0.91 18.06
CA ARG A 35 4.96 -1.99 17.17
C ARG A 35 3.82 -2.99 17.03
N ALA A 36 3.33 -3.17 15.80
CA ALA A 36 2.27 -4.12 15.48
C ALA A 36 2.74 -5.12 14.43
N THR A 37 2.31 -6.37 14.51
CA THR A 37 2.53 -7.36 13.43
C THR A 37 1.58 -7.10 12.28
N VAL A 38 2.04 -7.30 11.04
CA VAL A 38 1.16 -7.17 9.85
C VAL A 38 0.02 -8.17 9.84
N ALA A 39 0.26 -9.40 10.33
CA ALA A 39 -0.75 -10.44 10.41
C ALA A 39 -0.63 -11.23 11.71
N PRO A 40 -1.74 -11.74 12.27
CA PRO A 40 -1.69 -12.66 13.39
C PRO A 40 -0.93 -13.94 13.00
N PRO A 41 -0.42 -14.71 13.99
CA PRO A 41 0.28 -15.95 13.71
C PRO A 41 -0.67 -17.00 13.14
N PHE A 42 -0.24 -17.65 12.07
CA PHE A 42 -0.87 -18.86 11.51
C PHE A 42 0.19 -19.69 10.79
N SER A 43 -0.10 -20.97 10.53
CA SER A 43 0.85 -21.88 9.87
C SER A 43 0.13 -22.89 8.98
N GLY A 44 0.86 -23.46 8.01
CA GLY A 44 0.33 -24.48 7.11
C GLY A 44 -0.63 -23.96 6.03
N VAL A 45 -0.63 -22.64 5.79
CA VAL A 45 -1.41 -21.99 4.74
C VAL A 45 -0.50 -21.69 3.55
N VAL A 46 -0.86 -22.20 2.38
CA VAL A 46 -0.08 -22.04 1.15
C VAL A 46 -0.90 -21.34 0.07
N VAL A 47 -0.21 -20.83 -0.95
CA VAL A 47 -0.85 -20.37 -2.19
C VAL A 47 -1.43 -21.58 -2.92
N GLY A 48 -2.73 -21.54 -3.25
CA GLY A 48 -3.42 -22.54 -4.03
C GLY A 48 -4.01 -21.95 -5.32
N ARG A 49 -4.08 -22.76 -6.38
CA ARG A 49 -4.76 -22.38 -7.63
C ARG A 49 -5.95 -23.29 -7.89
N VAL A 50 -7.14 -22.70 -8.04
CA VAL A 50 -8.36 -23.45 -8.32
C VAL A 50 -8.34 -23.88 -9.79
N LEU A 51 -8.22 -25.18 -10.04
CA LEU A 51 -8.19 -25.75 -11.39
C LEU A 51 -9.60 -25.96 -11.94
N ALA A 52 -10.51 -26.45 -11.10
CA ALA A 52 -11.89 -26.73 -11.48
C ALA A 52 -12.83 -26.54 -10.28
N VAL A 53 -14.09 -26.19 -10.58
CA VAL A 53 -15.16 -26.02 -9.58
C VAL A 53 -16.37 -26.80 -10.06
N ALA A 54 -16.87 -27.72 -9.24
CA ALA A 54 -18.08 -28.50 -9.49
C ALA A 54 -19.12 -28.26 -8.39
N ARG A 55 -20.41 -28.42 -8.71
CA ARG A 55 -21.46 -28.39 -7.68
C ARG A 55 -21.29 -29.57 -6.73
N HIS A 56 -21.52 -29.31 -5.44
CA HIS A 56 -21.46 -30.37 -4.44
C HIS A 56 -22.66 -31.33 -4.62
N PRO A 57 -22.44 -32.65 -4.72
CA PRO A 57 -23.50 -33.63 -5.04
C PRO A 57 -24.63 -33.68 -4.01
N ASN A 58 -24.31 -33.37 -2.75
CA ASN A 58 -25.23 -33.49 -1.62
C ASN A 58 -25.54 -32.13 -0.92
N ALA A 59 -25.21 -30.99 -1.53
CA ALA A 59 -25.43 -29.67 -0.91
C ALA A 59 -25.52 -28.52 -1.93
N ASP A 60 -26.63 -27.79 -1.94
CA ASP A 60 -26.89 -26.75 -2.95
C ASP A 60 -26.02 -25.49 -2.81
N ARG A 61 -25.51 -25.21 -1.60
CA ARG A 61 -24.71 -24.02 -1.29
C ARG A 61 -23.20 -24.30 -1.25
N LEU A 62 -22.78 -25.51 -1.60
CA LEU A 62 -21.37 -25.88 -1.59
C LEU A 62 -20.91 -26.22 -3.01
N THR A 63 -19.62 -25.99 -3.23
CA THR A 63 -18.89 -26.41 -4.41
C THR A 63 -17.74 -27.32 -3.98
N VAL A 64 -17.28 -28.16 -4.90
CA VAL A 64 -16.07 -28.97 -4.74
C VAL A 64 -15.04 -28.40 -5.71
N CYS A 65 -13.97 -27.86 -5.16
CA CYS A 65 -12.87 -27.27 -5.90
C CYS A 65 -11.72 -28.28 -6.02
N GLN A 66 -11.15 -28.41 -7.21
CA GLN A 66 -9.87 -29.08 -7.42
C GLN A 66 -8.78 -28.02 -7.35
N VAL A 67 -7.85 -28.14 -6.41
CA VAL A 67 -6.90 -27.08 -6.08
C VAL A 67 -5.47 -27.59 -6.18
N ASP A 68 -4.67 -26.95 -7.03
CA ASP A 68 -3.23 -27.17 -7.08
C ASP A 68 -2.55 -26.40 -5.93
N VAL A 69 -1.80 -27.11 -5.10
CA VAL A 69 -1.02 -26.56 -3.97
C VAL A 69 0.48 -26.87 -4.13
N GLY A 70 0.94 -27.18 -5.34
CA GLY A 70 2.36 -27.39 -5.66
C GLY A 70 2.97 -28.65 -5.02
N ARG A 71 2.15 -29.61 -4.56
CA ARG A 71 2.59 -30.85 -3.88
C ARG A 71 2.25 -32.15 -4.63
N GLY A 72 1.97 -32.06 -5.93
CA GLY A 72 1.65 -33.22 -6.77
C GLY A 72 0.21 -33.20 -7.24
N ALA A 73 -0.58 -34.22 -6.88
CA ALA A 73 -1.98 -34.31 -7.28
C ALA A 73 -2.82 -33.16 -6.68
N PRO A 74 -3.80 -32.61 -7.43
CA PRO A 74 -4.72 -31.61 -6.90
C PRO A 74 -5.49 -32.11 -5.67
N LEU A 75 -5.75 -31.21 -4.73
CA LEU A 75 -6.56 -31.48 -3.56
C LEU A 75 -8.05 -31.22 -3.86
N SER A 76 -8.92 -32.06 -3.33
CA SER A 76 -10.37 -31.85 -3.36
C SER A 76 -10.78 -31.06 -2.12
N ILE A 77 -11.30 -29.84 -2.31
CA ILE A 77 -11.68 -28.95 -1.20
C ILE A 77 -13.12 -28.49 -1.37
N ALA A 78 -13.95 -28.74 -0.36
CA ALA A 78 -15.32 -28.22 -0.32
C ALA A 78 -15.30 -26.74 0.06
N CYS A 79 -15.96 -25.89 -0.73
CA CYS A 79 -16.00 -24.46 -0.52
C CYS A 79 -17.42 -23.91 -0.67
N GLY A 80 -17.84 -23.05 0.26
CA GLY A 80 -19.15 -22.37 0.23
C GLY A 80 -19.09 -20.91 -0.25
N ALA A 81 -17.90 -20.40 -0.59
CA ALA A 81 -17.75 -19.00 -0.97
C ALA A 81 -18.28 -18.75 -2.40
N PRO A 82 -19.05 -17.67 -2.61
CA PRO A 82 -19.71 -17.41 -3.89
C PRO A 82 -18.74 -17.04 -5.02
N ASN A 83 -17.54 -16.59 -4.67
CA ASN A 83 -16.49 -16.19 -5.62
C ASN A 83 -15.52 -17.31 -5.99
N ALA A 84 -15.79 -18.57 -5.59
CA ALA A 84 -14.98 -19.71 -6.01
C ALA A 84 -15.15 -19.96 -7.52
N ALA A 85 -14.06 -19.79 -8.29
CA ALA A 85 -14.07 -19.93 -9.75
C ALA A 85 -12.77 -20.58 -10.25
N PRO A 86 -12.79 -21.33 -11.36
CA PRO A 86 -11.56 -21.82 -11.98
C PRO A 86 -10.60 -20.68 -12.35
N GLY A 87 -9.31 -20.91 -12.18
CA GLY A 87 -8.22 -19.98 -12.52
C GLY A 87 -7.82 -19.01 -11.40
N ILE A 88 -8.63 -18.85 -10.34
CA ILE A 88 -8.27 -17.93 -9.25
C ILE A 88 -7.15 -18.53 -8.38
N THR A 89 -6.31 -17.62 -7.87
CA THR A 89 -5.27 -17.94 -6.88
C THR A 89 -5.75 -17.51 -5.50
N VAL A 90 -5.69 -18.39 -4.51
CA VAL A 90 -6.31 -18.21 -3.19
C VAL A 90 -5.45 -18.84 -2.08
N PRO A 91 -5.55 -18.37 -0.83
CA PRO A 91 -5.00 -19.10 0.31
C PRO A 91 -5.67 -20.46 0.50
N CYS A 92 -4.86 -21.49 0.70
CA CYS A 92 -5.29 -22.84 0.99
C CYS A 92 -4.65 -23.32 2.29
N ALA A 93 -5.45 -23.49 3.34
CA ALA A 93 -5.02 -24.09 4.59
C ALA A 93 -5.05 -25.62 4.47
N LEU A 94 -3.88 -26.24 4.64
CA LEU A 94 -3.70 -27.69 4.49
C LEU A 94 -4.11 -28.43 5.78
N PRO A 95 -4.40 -29.74 5.74
CA PRO A 95 -4.54 -30.54 6.95
C PRO A 95 -3.31 -30.40 7.85
N GLY A 96 -3.54 -30.09 9.13
CA GLY A 96 -2.51 -29.73 10.11
C GLY A 96 -2.23 -28.24 10.23
N ALA A 97 -2.79 -27.39 9.37
CA ALA A 97 -2.69 -25.93 9.49
C ALA A 97 -3.36 -25.42 10.78
N ALA A 98 -2.79 -24.36 11.35
CA ALA A 98 -3.33 -23.66 12.50
C ALA A 98 -3.64 -22.21 12.09
N LEU A 99 -4.91 -21.85 12.12
CA LEU A 99 -5.41 -20.52 11.79
C LEU A 99 -5.57 -19.66 13.05
N PRO A 100 -5.70 -18.33 12.90
CA PRO A 100 -6.01 -17.43 14.00
C PRO A 100 -7.25 -17.88 14.78
N GLY A 101 -7.26 -17.64 16.09
CA GLY A 101 -8.34 -18.11 16.98
C GLY A 101 -8.25 -19.60 17.36
N GLY A 102 -7.17 -20.31 16.98
CA GLY A 102 -6.92 -21.69 17.40
C GLY A 102 -7.61 -22.75 16.53
N LEU A 103 -8.12 -22.39 15.36
CA LEU A 103 -8.76 -23.31 14.44
C LEU A 103 -7.71 -24.21 13.76
N ALA A 104 -7.75 -25.51 14.07
CA ALA A 104 -6.89 -26.51 13.45
C ALA A 104 -7.59 -27.18 12.27
N ILE A 105 -6.96 -27.16 11.09
CA ILE A 105 -7.51 -27.77 9.88
C ILE A 105 -7.25 -29.27 9.89
N LYS A 106 -8.29 -30.05 9.62
CA LYS A 106 -8.23 -31.51 9.51
C LYS A 106 -8.89 -31.95 8.22
N LYS A 107 -8.47 -33.11 7.70
CA LYS A 107 -9.22 -33.79 6.65
C LYS A 107 -10.59 -34.17 7.20
N THR A 108 -11.65 -33.72 6.57
CA THR A 108 -13.03 -33.96 7.02
C THR A 108 -13.94 -34.25 5.84
N ALA A 109 -15.04 -34.96 6.09
CA ALA A 109 -16.08 -35.15 5.10
C ALA A 109 -17.18 -34.09 5.30
N MET A 110 -17.39 -33.23 4.31
CA MET A 110 -18.49 -32.28 4.30
C MET A 110 -19.62 -32.89 3.49
N ARG A 111 -20.75 -33.21 4.15
CA ARG A 111 -21.94 -33.78 3.49
C ARG A 111 -21.62 -34.99 2.59
N GLY A 112 -20.68 -35.85 3.03
CA GLY A 112 -20.29 -37.08 2.33
C GLY A 112 -19.20 -36.93 1.27
N VAL A 113 -18.67 -35.73 1.02
CA VAL A 113 -17.52 -35.51 0.15
C VAL A 113 -16.30 -35.16 1.00
N GLU A 114 -15.16 -35.80 0.75
CA GLU A 114 -13.91 -35.46 1.44
C GLU A 114 -13.40 -34.06 1.05
N SER A 115 -12.96 -33.31 2.06
CA SER A 115 -12.28 -32.03 1.92
C SER A 115 -10.88 -32.13 2.53
N ASP A 116 -9.87 -32.02 1.68
CA ASP A 116 -8.44 -32.09 2.01
C ASP A 116 -7.86 -30.72 2.39
N GLY A 117 -8.62 -29.92 3.14
CA GLY A 117 -8.22 -28.58 3.56
C GLY A 117 -9.37 -27.58 3.55
N MET A 118 -9.01 -26.30 3.52
CA MET A 118 -9.93 -25.17 3.50
C MET A 118 -9.37 -24.03 2.64
N LEU A 119 -10.19 -23.45 1.76
CA LEU A 119 -9.87 -22.20 1.09
C LEU A 119 -10.22 -21.03 2.02
N CYS A 120 -9.29 -20.10 2.24
CA CYS A 120 -9.46 -19.06 3.25
C CYS A 120 -9.85 -17.69 2.67
N SER A 121 -10.72 -17.02 3.41
CA SER A 121 -10.98 -15.57 3.32
C SER A 121 -9.89 -14.77 4.01
N ALA A 122 -9.85 -13.46 3.76
CA ALA A 122 -8.96 -12.54 4.46
C ALA A 122 -9.31 -12.43 5.95
N VAL A 123 -10.60 -12.53 6.32
CA VAL A 123 -11.07 -12.52 7.71
C VAL A 123 -10.57 -13.73 8.48
N GLU A 124 -10.67 -14.94 7.91
CA GLU A 124 -10.18 -16.16 8.57
C GLU A 124 -8.68 -16.13 8.82
N LEU A 125 -7.92 -15.39 8.01
CA LEU A 125 -6.48 -15.17 8.19
C LEU A 125 -6.16 -13.95 9.07
N GLY A 126 -7.17 -13.19 9.50
CA GLY A 126 -7.02 -11.94 10.26
C GLY A 126 -6.30 -10.84 9.49
N LEU A 127 -6.46 -10.80 8.16
CA LEU A 127 -5.85 -9.81 7.26
C LEU A 127 -6.79 -8.65 6.90
N SER A 128 -8.10 -8.82 7.09
CA SER A 128 -9.13 -7.83 6.81
C SER A 128 -10.37 -8.13 7.63
N ASP A 129 -11.23 -7.13 7.84
CA ASP A 129 -12.55 -7.27 8.47
C ASP A 129 -13.68 -7.52 7.43
N ASP A 130 -13.37 -7.53 6.13
CA ASP A 130 -14.36 -7.78 5.07
C ASP A 130 -14.68 -9.28 4.94
N ALA A 131 -15.83 -9.67 5.49
CA ALA A 131 -16.26 -11.05 5.70
C ALA A 131 -16.84 -11.77 4.47
N SER A 132 -16.82 -11.17 3.29
CA SER A 132 -17.75 -11.60 2.24
C SER A 132 -17.24 -12.69 1.29
N SER A 133 -15.93 -13.00 1.23
CA SER A 133 -15.42 -13.86 0.13
C SER A 133 -14.03 -14.47 0.35
N LEU A 134 -13.64 -15.45 -0.50
CA LEU A 134 -12.26 -15.95 -0.55
C LEU A 134 -11.30 -14.81 -0.86
N ALA A 135 -10.12 -14.82 -0.23
CA ALA A 135 -9.06 -13.89 -0.56
C ALA A 135 -8.48 -14.24 -1.94
N VAL A 136 -8.81 -13.45 -2.97
CA VAL A 136 -8.23 -13.60 -4.30
C VAL A 136 -6.86 -12.92 -4.32
N LEU A 137 -5.82 -13.70 -4.61
CA LEU A 137 -4.43 -13.26 -4.67
C LEU A 137 -4.00 -12.97 -6.11
N GLU A 138 -2.85 -12.32 -6.25
CA GLU A 138 -2.17 -12.13 -7.52
C GLU A 138 -2.01 -13.48 -8.26
N PRO A 139 -2.38 -13.55 -9.55
CA PRO A 139 -2.39 -14.80 -10.31
C PRO A 139 -0.99 -15.39 -10.49
N ASP A 140 0.06 -14.57 -10.38
CA ASP A 140 1.44 -14.95 -10.64
C ASP A 140 2.10 -15.66 -9.45
N LEU A 141 1.43 -15.71 -8.29
CA LEU A 141 1.95 -16.43 -7.13
C LEU A 141 1.99 -17.94 -7.41
N LYS A 142 3.14 -18.53 -7.12
CA LYS A 142 3.39 -19.95 -7.37
C LYS A 142 2.63 -20.83 -6.36
N PRO A 143 1.81 -21.80 -6.82
CA PRO A 143 1.17 -22.77 -5.93
C PRO A 143 2.16 -23.50 -5.02
N GLY A 144 1.77 -23.69 -3.76
CA GLY A 144 2.57 -24.35 -2.72
C GLY A 144 3.54 -23.44 -1.96
N THR A 145 3.70 -22.19 -2.40
CA THR A 145 4.47 -21.19 -1.63
C THR A 145 3.78 -20.92 -0.31
N ASP A 146 4.53 -20.83 0.79
CA ASP A 146 3.99 -20.40 2.08
C ASP A 146 3.34 -19.02 1.96
N LEU A 147 2.12 -18.86 2.46
CA LEU A 147 1.37 -17.63 2.28
C LEU A 147 2.02 -16.45 3.00
N ARG A 148 2.63 -16.68 4.18
CA ARG A 148 3.29 -15.61 4.95
C ARG A 148 4.49 -15.09 4.19
N ALA A 149 5.27 -15.98 3.58
CA ALA A 149 6.35 -15.58 2.69
C ALA A 149 5.84 -14.87 1.42
N ALA A 150 4.80 -15.40 0.77
CA ALA A 150 4.26 -14.85 -0.48
C ALA A 150 3.68 -13.43 -0.31
N LEU A 151 3.06 -13.17 0.83
CA LEU A 151 2.43 -11.89 1.14
C LEU A 151 3.25 -11.02 2.10
N ASP A 152 4.47 -11.45 2.43
CA ASP A 152 5.39 -10.74 3.32
C ASP A 152 4.77 -10.42 4.69
N LEU A 153 4.09 -11.40 5.31
CA LEU A 153 3.25 -11.20 6.51
C LEU A 153 4.02 -11.24 7.83
N ASP A 154 5.28 -11.69 7.80
CA ASP A 154 6.20 -11.67 8.94
C ASP A 154 6.91 -10.32 9.10
N ASP A 155 6.23 -9.24 8.70
CA ASP A 155 6.68 -7.86 8.80
C ASP A 155 6.10 -7.18 10.05
N ALA A 156 6.80 -6.16 10.52
CA ALA A 156 6.40 -5.31 11.64
C ALA A 156 6.06 -3.90 11.15
N LEU A 157 5.01 -3.33 11.75
CA LEU A 157 4.62 -1.94 11.56
C LEU A 157 5.12 -1.14 12.74
N LEU A 158 5.95 -0.14 12.45
CA LEU A 158 6.49 0.79 13.44
C LEU A 158 5.75 2.12 13.34
N THR A 159 5.27 2.63 14.47
CA THR A 159 4.72 3.99 14.58
C THR A 159 5.69 4.85 15.38
N LEU A 160 6.29 5.85 14.73
CA LEU A 160 7.15 6.84 15.35
C LEU A 160 6.38 8.07 15.81
N LYS A 161 6.65 8.53 17.03
CA LYS A 161 6.22 9.82 17.55
C LYS A 161 7.33 10.84 17.34
N LEU A 162 7.26 11.55 16.21
CA LEU A 162 8.29 12.49 15.79
C LEU A 162 8.10 13.86 16.43
N THR A 163 9.21 14.44 16.91
CA THR A 163 9.26 15.82 17.35
C THR A 163 9.43 16.78 16.15
N PRO A 164 8.96 18.05 16.22
CA PRO A 164 8.98 18.97 15.07
C PRO A 164 10.37 19.28 14.51
N ASN A 165 11.43 19.13 15.30
CA ASN A 165 12.81 19.35 14.86
C ASN A 165 13.33 18.24 13.93
N ARG A 166 12.64 17.10 13.81
CA ARG A 166 13.03 15.95 12.98
C ARG A 166 12.20 15.82 11.70
N ALA A 167 12.02 16.94 11.00
CA ALA A 167 11.29 16.96 9.73
C ALA A 167 11.92 16.04 8.67
N ASP A 168 13.23 15.79 8.75
CA ASP A 168 13.96 14.85 7.91
C ASP A 168 13.43 13.41 8.05
N CYS A 169 12.97 13.03 9.24
CA CYS A 169 12.45 11.70 9.56
C CYS A 169 10.96 11.52 9.23
N LEU A 170 10.32 12.47 8.55
CA LEU A 170 8.97 12.29 7.98
C LEU A 170 8.99 11.46 6.68
N SER A 171 10.02 10.64 6.47
CA SER A 171 10.24 9.81 5.29
C SER A 171 11.05 8.57 5.61
N LEU A 172 10.87 7.51 4.82
CA LEU A 172 11.68 6.30 4.98
C LEU A 172 13.15 6.52 4.66
N VAL A 173 13.51 7.33 3.66
CA VAL A 173 14.92 7.66 3.41
C VAL A 173 15.54 8.42 4.60
N GLY A 174 14.76 9.31 5.24
CA GLY A 174 15.18 10.00 6.45
C GLY A 174 15.42 9.05 7.62
N VAL A 175 14.44 8.22 7.95
CA VAL A 175 14.57 7.20 9.00
C VAL A 175 15.70 6.22 8.69
N ALA A 176 15.84 5.79 7.43
CA ALA A 176 16.92 4.89 7.01
C ALA A 176 18.30 5.52 7.19
N ARG A 177 18.44 6.83 6.96
CA ARG A 177 19.68 7.56 7.22
C ARG A 177 20.06 7.54 8.69
N GLU A 178 19.08 7.69 9.58
CA GLU A 178 19.29 7.60 11.02
C GLU A 178 19.67 6.19 11.45
N VAL A 179 18.98 5.18 10.95
CA VAL A 179 19.34 3.77 11.20
C VAL A 179 20.76 3.47 10.71
N ALA A 180 21.16 3.98 9.54
CA ALA A 180 22.52 3.84 9.05
C ALA A 180 23.54 4.51 9.99
N ALA A 181 23.24 5.71 10.51
CA ALA A 181 24.11 6.43 11.42
C ALA A 181 24.29 5.72 12.78
N ILE A 182 23.22 5.17 13.36
CA ILE A 182 23.25 4.52 14.69
C ILE A 182 23.76 3.06 14.66
N THR A 183 23.71 2.41 13.50
CA THR A 183 24.15 1.00 13.35
C THR A 183 25.46 0.84 12.58
N GLY A 184 25.85 1.82 11.78
CA GLY A 184 26.95 1.71 10.83
C GLY A 184 26.61 0.88 9.58
N ALA A 185 25.35 0.46 9.40
CA ALA A 185 24.92 -0.27 8.21
C ALA A 185 24.91 0.62 6.95
N ALA A 186 25.11 0.02 5.78
CA ALA A 186 25.13 0.74 4.53
C ALA A 186 23.72 1.16 4.09
N LEU A 187 23.54 2.47 3.84
CA LEU A 187 22.33 3.01 3.24
C LEU A 187 22.29 2.74 1.72
N LYS A 188 21.18 2.22 1.24
CA LYS A 188 20.84 2.00 -0.17
C LYS A 188 19.76 3.00 -0.58
N PRO A 189 20.11 4.15 -1.16
CA PRO A 189 19.12 5.14 -1.57
C PRO A 189 18.29 4.62 -2.75
N PRO A 190 17.02 5.05 -2.89
CA PRO A 190 16.22 4.75 -4.08
C PRO A 190 16.89 5.23 -5.37
N PRO A 191 16.65 4.56 -6.50
CA PRO A 191 17.23 4.96 -7.78
C PRO A 191 16.70 6.34 -8.21
N ALA A 192 17.61 7.23 -8.59
CA ALA A 192 17.29 8.61 -9.01
C ALA A 192 17.65 8.87 -10.49
N ALA A 193 17.62 7.83 -11.33
CA ALA A 193 17.96 7.97 -12.74
C ALA A 193 16.94 8.88 -13.48
N PRO A 194 17.39 9.85 -14.29
CA PRO A 194 16.49 10.68 -15.07
C PRO A 194 15.62 9.86 -16.04
N VAL A 195 14.33 10.15 -16.07
CA VAL A 195 13.39 9.54 -17.03
C VAL A 195 13.47 10.29 -18.36
N ALA A 196 13.75 9.56 -19.45
CA ALA A 196 13.84 10.11 -20.81
C ALA A 196 12.56 10.84 -21.22
N ILE A 197 12.73 12.03 -21.81
CA ILE A 197 11.63 12.86 -22.32
C ILE A 197 11.22 12.34 -23.71
N LYS A 198 9.93 11.99 -23.86
CA LYS A 198 9.37 11.46 -25.12
C LYS A 198 8.43 12.44 -25.84
N THR A 199 8.05 13.52 -25.17
CA THR A 199 7.12 14.54 -25.67
C THR A 199 7.70 15.94 -25.44
N GLN A 200 7.33 16.89 -26.29
CA GLN A 200 7.68 18.31 -26.13
C GLN A 200 6.55 19.10 -25.46
N ALA A 201 5.41 18.46 -25.18
CA ALA A 201 4.30 19.11 -24.52
C ALA A 201 4.73 19.60 -23.13
N SER A 202 4.38 20.85 -22.83
CA SER A 202 4.76 21.54 -21.61
C SER A 202 3.72 22.57 -21.24
N ARG A 203 3.59 22.84 -19.94
CA ARG A 203 2.81 23.93 -19.40
C ARG A 203 3.73 24.86 -18.63
N ARG A 204 3.62 26.16 -18.88
CA ARG A 204 4.44 27.13 -18.16
C ARG A 204 3.95 27.24 -16.73
N VAL A 205 4.90 27.43 -15.82
CA VAL A 205 4.66 27.74 -14.42
C VAL A 205 5.19 29.15 -14.16
N ARG A 206 4.35 30.01 -13.57
CA ARG A 206 4.73 31.32 -13.05
C ARG A 206 4.65 31.29 -11.54
N VAL A 207 5.75 31.59 -10.87
CA VAL A 207 5.78 31.78 -9.41
C VAL A 207 5.87 33.28 -9.15
N GLU A 208 4.83 33.85 -8.55
CA GLU A 208 4.74 35.30 -8.31
C GLU A 208 5.45 35.69 -7.01
N ASP A 209 5.53 34.80 -6.03
CA ASP A 209 6.29 34.99 -4.80
C ASP A 209 7.35 33.88 -4.61
N ALA A 210 8.60 34.22 -4.93
CA ALA A 210 9.73 33.31 -4.83
C ALA A 210 10.23 33.08 -3.39
N LEU A 211 9.77 33.89 -2.41
CA LEU A 211 10.09 33.65 -1.00
C LEU A 211 9.18 32.56 -0.43
N ALA A 212 7.89 32.65 -0.72
CA ALA A 212 6.90 31.66 -0.31
C ALA A 212 7.03 30.33 -1.08
N CYS A 213 7.42 30.39 -2.37
CA CYS A 213 7.70 29.22 -3.18
C CYS A 213 9.04 29.38 -3.92
N PRO A 214 10.18 29.04 -3.28
CA PRO A 214 11.49 29.19 -3.92
C PRO A 214 11.73 28.22 -5.08
N ARG A 215 10.92 27.16 -5.17
CA ARG A 215 11.01 26.17 -6.25
C ARG A 215 9.65 25.53 -6.49
N PHE A 216 9.22 25.56 -7.75
CA PHE A 216 8.10 24.77 -8.25
C PHE A 216 8.55 23.98 -9.48
N CYS A 217 8.30 22.67 -9.48
CA CYS A 217 8.63 21.78 -10.58
C CYS A 217 7.35 21.16 -11.14
N GLY A 218 6.99 21.51 -12.38
CA GLY A 218 5.90 20.87 -13.11
C GLY A 218 6.43 19.84 -14.10
N ARG A 219 5.72 18.72 -14.27
CA ARG A 219 5.99 17.75 -15.33
C ARG A 219 4.68 17.25 -15.93
N LEU A 220 4.49 17.43 -17.23
CA LEU A 220 3.37 16.87 -17.96
C LEU A 220 3.64 15.39 -18.27
N ILE A 221 2.65 14.53 -18.02
CA ILE A 221 2.67 13.11 -18.37
C ILE A 221 1.40 12.82 -19.16
N GLU A 222 1.57 12.47 -20.43
CA GLU A 222 0.46 12.27 -21.37
C GLU A 222 0.13 10.79 -21.56
N GLY A 223 -1.12 10.49 -21.91
CA GLY A 223 -1.55 9.14 -22.31
C GLY A 223 -1.59 8.12 -21.17
N ILE A 224 -1.75 8.57 -19.92
CA ILE A 224 -1.93 7.66 -18.78
C ILE A 224 -3.32 7.02 -18.82
N ASP A 225 -3.43 5.77 -18.38
CA ASP A 225 -4.71 5.13 -18.09
C ASP A 225 -5.10 5.43 -16.63
N PRO A 226 -6.13 6.26 -16.38
CA PRO A 226 -6.54 6.59 -15.01
C PRO A 226 -7.17 5.40 -14.27
N LYS A 227 -7.53 4.32 -14.98
CA LYS A 227 -8.11 3.10 -14.41
C LYS A 227 -7.09 2.00 -14.19
N ALA A 228 -5.82 2.23 -14.52
CA ALA A 228 -4.76 1.27 -14.26
C ALA A 228 -4.72 0.93 -12.76
N PRO A 229 -4.66 -0.36 -12.39
CA PRO A 229 -4.59 -0.75 -10.98
C PRO A 229 -3.22 -0.40 -10.40
N THR A 230 -3.21 0.07 -9.15
CA THR A 230 -1.97 0.19 -8.38
C THR A 230 -1.38 -1.20 -8.15
N PRO A 231 -0.08 -1.43 -8.47
CA PRO A 231 0.57 -2.70 -8.21
C PRO A 231 0.51 -3.07 -6.73
N GLU A 232 0.29 -4.36 -6.45
CA GLU A 232 0.06 -4.88 -5.09
C GLU A 232 1.19 -4.54 -4.11
N TRP A 233 2.45 -4.58 -4.54
CA TRP A 233 3.59 -4.22 -3.68
C TRP A 233 3.54 -2.76 -3.20
N MET A 234 3.03 -1.85 -4.03
CA MET A 234 2.92 -0.42 -3.71
C MET A 234 1.72 -0.19 -2.79
N ARG A 235 0.57 -0.80 -3.13
CA ARG A 235 -0.64 -0.77 -2.30
C ARG A 235 -0.33 -1.23 -0.87
N ARG A 236 0.34 -2.37 -0.75
CA ARG A 236 0.73 -2.94 0.54
C ARG A 236 1.61 -2.00 1.36
N ARG A 237 2.61 -1.35 0.74
CA ARG A 237 3.47 -0.36 1.41
C ARG A 237 2.69 0.85 1.91
N LEU A 238 1.74 1.35 1.11
CA LEU A 238 0.86 2.46 1.47
C LEU A 238 -0.04 2.09 2.65
N GLU A 239 -0.74 0.95 2.57
CA GLU A 239 -1.67 0.49 3.60
C GLU A 239 -0.97 0.19 4.92
N ARG A 240 0.21 -0.44 4.87
CA ARG A 240 1.07 -0.66 6.06
C ARG A 240 1.55 0.65 6.69
N SER A 241 1.55 1.74 5.94
CA SER A 241 1.87 3.09 6.41
C SER A 241 0.62 3.90 6.81
N GLY A 242 -0.56 3.27 6.82
CA GLY A 242 -1.83 3.91 7.19
C GLY A 242 -2.49 4.72 6.07
N ILE A 243 -2.02 4.59 4.82
CA ILE A 243 -2.60 5.28 3.66
C ILE A 243 -3.42 4.29 2.83
N ARG A 244 -4.71 4.57 2.65
CA ARG A 244 -5.56 3.78 1.76
C ARG A 244 -5.19 4.05 0.30
N SER A 245 -5.13 2.98 -0.50
CA SER A 245 -5.02 3.07 -1.96
C SER A 245 -6.32 3.63 -2.56
N ILE A 246 -6.19 4.57 -3.50
CA ILE A 246 -7.33 5.27 -4.13
C ILE A 246 -7.28 5.10 -5.65
N SER A 247 -6.18 5.52 -6.27
CA SER A 247 -5.95 5.43 -7.71
C SER A 247 -4.45 5.42 -7.96
N ALA A 248 -3.99 4.83 -9.07
CA ALA A 248 -2.56 4.73 -9.36
C ALA A 248 -1.83 6.09 -9.30
N VAL A 249 -2.45 7.17 -9.76
CA VAL A 249 -1.84 8.51 -9.73
C VAL A 249 -1.63 9.01 -8.29
N VAL A 250 -2.69 8.97 -7.46
CA VAL A 250 -2.65 9.41 -6.06
C VAL A 250 -1.73 8.51 -5.23
N ASP A 251 -1.75 7.21 -5.52
CA ASP A 251 -0.94 6.22 -4.82
C ASP A 251 0.54 6.44 -5.10
N VAL A 252 0.94 6.76 -6.35
CA VAL A 252 2.32 7.12 -6.69
C VAL A 252 2.75 8.39 -5.95
N THR A 253 1.91 9.43 -5.89
CA THR A 253 2.26 10.66 -5.16
C THR A 253 2.43 10.40 -3.65
N ASN A 254 1.54 9.61 -3.05
CA ASN A 254 1.64 9.23 -1.65
C ASN A 254 2.85 8.33 -1.37
N TYR A 255 3.17 7.43 -2.31
CA TYR A 255 4.32 6.55 -2.20
C TYR A 255 5.62 7.35 -2.17
N VAL A 256 5.79 8.32 -3.08
CA VAL A 256 6.96 9.22 -3.10
C VAL A 256 7.03 10.08 -1.83
N MET A 257 5.88 10.56 -1.34
CA MET A 257 5.81 11.30 -0.07
C MET A 257 6.36 10.47 1.09
N LEU A 258 5.93 9.21 1.23
CA LEU A 258 6.41 8.33 2.29
C LEU A 258 7.87 7.92 2.10
N GLU A 259 8.30 7.62 0.86
CA GLU A 259 9.65 7.14 0.58
C GLU A 259 10.69 8.26 0.77
N LEU A 260 10.43 9.44 0.19
CA LEU A 260 11.41 10.53 0.09
C LEU A 260 11.10 11.73 0.99
N GLY A 261 9.91 11.83 1.57
CA GLY A 261 9.49 13.00 2.36
C GLY A 261 9.08 14.18 1.51
N GLN A 262 8.82 13.96 0.22
CA GLN A 262 8.43 15.01 -0.72
C GLN A 262 6.95 14.84 -1.07
N PRO A 263 6.05 15.66 -0.51
CA PRO A 263 4.67 15.73 -0.98
C PRO A 263 4.62 16.11 -2.46
N LEU A 264 3.74 15.46 -3.21
CA LEU A 264 3.47 15.73 -4.62
C LEU A 264 1.96 15.88 -4.81
N HIS A 265 1.58 16.56 -5.87
CA HIS A 265 0.19 16.69 -6.29
C HIS A 265 0.08 16.52 -7.80
N ALA A 266 -1.06 16.01 -8.27
CA ALA A 266 -1.34 15.82 -9.69
C ALA A 266 -2.61 16.58 -10.07
N TYR A 267 -2.52 17.39 -11.12
CA TYR A 267 -3.65 18.13 -11.69
C TYR A 267 -4.06 17.50 -13.02
N ASP A 268 -5.36 17.46 -13.32
CA ASP A 268 -5.83 17.08 -14.64
C ASP A 268 -5.58 18.23 -15.63
N ASP A 269 -4.58 18.06 -16.49
CA ASP A 269 -4.15 19.10 -17.43
C ASP A 269 -5.28 19.60 -18.35
N ARG A 270 -6.30 18.77 -18.59
CA ARG A 270 -7.46 19.10 -19.43
C ARG A 270 -8.41 20.11 -18.79
N GLU A 271 -8.38 20.25 -17.47
CA GLU A 271 -9.23 21.17 -16.71
C GLU A 271 -8.56 22.52 -16.43
N LEU A 272 -7.27 22.64 -16.77
CA LEU A 272 -6.44 23.82 -16.55
C LEU A 272 -6.56 24.85 -17.67
N GLU A 273 -6.73 26.11 -17.29
CA GLU A 273 -6.84 27.23 -18.22
C GLU A 273 -5.58 28.12 -18.18
N GLY A 274 -4.74 28.02 -19.22
CA GLY A 274 -3.51 28.80 -19.35
C GLY A 274 -2.34 28.27 -18.52
N ASP A 275 -1.50 29.15 -18.02
CA ASP A 275 -0.34 28.80 -17.20
C ASP A 275 -0.73 28.36 -15.78
N ILE A 276 0.11 27.55 -15.13
CA ILE A 276 0.04 27.38 -13.67
C ILE A 276 0.64 28.62 -13.02
N VAL A 277 -0.05 29.17 -12.02
CA VAL A 277 0.33 30.36 -11.28
C VAL A 277 0.38 30.06 -9.79
N VAL A 278 1.57 30.18 -9.19
CA VAL A 278 1.74 30.10 -7.72
C VAL A 278 1.75 31.52 -7.17
N ARG A 279 0.70 31.86 -6.42
CA ARG A 279 0.47 33.21 -5.91
C ARG A 279 -0.32 33.18 -4.61
N PHE A 280 -0.31 34.30 -3.88
CA PHE A 280 -1.22 34.49 -2.76
C PHE A 280 -2.67 34.65 -3.22
N ALA A 281 -3.60 34.32 -2.32
CA ALA A 281 -5.02 34.52 -2.52
C ALA A 281 -5.36 36.00 -2.73
N ARG A 282 -6.37 36.25 -3.55
CA ARG A 282 -6.93 37.58 -3.76
C ARG A 282 -8.08 37.82 -2.79
N ARG A 283 -8.39 39.09 -2.56
CA ARG A 283 -9.53 39.48 -1.74
C ARG A 283 -10.82 38.86 -2.28
N ASP A 284 -11.63 38.32 -1.37
CA ASP A 284 -12.93 37.68 -1.66
C ASP A 284 -12.82 36.43 -2.56
N GLU A 285 -11.63 35.83 -2.69
CA GLU A 285 -11.41 34.58 -3.41
C GLU A 285 -11.89 33.38 -2.58
N LYS A 286 -12.52 32.41 -3.26
CA LYS A 286 -13.03 31.17 -2.65
C LYS A 286 -12.43 29.96 -3.35
N LEU A 287 -12.28 28.88 -2.61
CA LEU A 287 -11.82 27.59 -3.13
C LEU A 287 -12.63 26.44 -2.52
N THR A 288 -13.11 25.54 -3.37
CA THR A 288 -13.69 24.26 -2.96
C THR A 288 -12.61 23.20 -2.97
N LEU A 289 -12.35 22.58 -1.81
CA LEU A 289 -11.32 21.55 -1.64
C LEU A 289 -11.82 20.16 -2.04
N LEU A 290 -10.90 19.21 -2.15
CA LEU A 290 -11.20 17.79 -2.45
C LEU A 290 -12.18 17.13 -1.48
N ASN A 291 -12.29 17.62 -0.24
CA ASN A 291 -13.28 17.13 0.74
C ASN A 291 -14.68 17.74 0.56
N GLY A 292 -14.89 18.58 -0.45
CA GLY A 292 -16.14 19.28 -0.75
C GLY A 292 -16.39 20.55 0.06
N GLN A 293 -15.52 20.90 1.01
CA GLN A 293 -15.65 22.13 1.78
C GLN A 293 -15.21 23.34 0.94
N THR A 294 -15.99 24.43 1.02
CA THR A 294 -15.64 25.69 0.38
C THR A 294 -15.13 26.67 1.43
N LEU A 295 -13.95 27.22 1.18
CA LEU A 295 -13.29 28.18 2.05
C LEU A 295 -13.33 29.58 1.44
N ASP A 296 -13.54 30.58 2.30
CA ASP A 296 -13.15 31.96 2.04
C ASP A 296 -11.64 32.09 2.34
N LEU A 297 -10.87 32.64 1.41
CA LEU A 297 -9.42 32.65 1.50
C LEU A 297 -8.90 33.99 2.02
N ASP A 298 -8.05 33.93 3.05
CA ASP A 298 -7.30 35.09 3.52
C ASP A 298 -6.16 35.44 2.53
N PRO A 299 -5.86 36.73 2.30
CA PRO A 299 -4.84 37.15 1.33
C PRO A 299 -3.41 36.68 1.60
N ASP A 300 -3.12 36.12 2.78
CA ASP A 300 -1.81 35.56 3.15
C ASP A 300 -1.72 34.03 2.91
N VAL A 301 -2.78 33.42 2.37
CA VAL A 301 -2.79 32.01 1.98
C VAL A 301 -2.15 31.85 0.59
N LEU A 302 -1.11 31.02 0.50
CA LEU A 302 -0.48 30.68 -0.78
C LEU A 302 -1.32 29.63 -1.53
N LEU A 303 -1.55 29.86 -2.82
CA LEU A 303 -2.35 29.01 -3.69
C LEU A 303 -1.54 28.49 -4.87
N VAL A 304 -1.92 27.32 -5.36
CA VAL A 304 -1.69 26.93 -6.75
C VAL A 304 -2.97 27.28 -7.51
N ALA A 305 -2.84 28.06 -8.59
CA ALA A 305 -3.93 28.51 -9.43
C ALA A 305 -3.60 28.27 -10.90
N ASP A 306 -4.58 28.41 -11.78
CA ASP A 306 -4.35 28.69 -13.20
C ASP A 306 -4.60 30.19 -13.48
N GLU A 307 -4.73 30.60 -14.74
CA GLU A 307 -4.99 32.00 -15.08
C GLU A 307 -6.40 32.50 -14.68
N LYS A 308 -7.31 31.58 -14.38
CA LYS A 308 -8.74 31.86 -14.17
C LYS A 308 -9.19 31.62 -12.74
N LYS A 309 -8.70 30.56 -12.10
CA LYS A 309 -9.25 30.06 -10.83
C LYS A 309 -8.17 29.48 -9.91
N PRO A 310 -8.39 29.49 -8.59
CA PRO A 310 -7.57 28.73 -7.66
C PRO A 310 -7.81 27.23 -7.87
N LEU A 311 -6.75 26.44 -7.73
CA LEU A 311 -6.76 24.98 -7.93
C LEU A 311 -6.51 24.21 -6.63
N GLY A 312 -5.94 24.84 -5.60
CA GLY A 312 -5.58 24.18 -4.36
C GLY A 312 -4.81 25.10 -3.41
N LEU A 313 -4.84 24.77 -2.12
CA LEU A 313 -4.00 25.37 -1.08
C LEU A 313 -2.57 24.84 -1.24
N ALA A 314 -1.60 25.73 -1.51
CA ALA A 314 -0.25 25.33 -1.84
C ALA A 314 0.42 24.56 -0.68
N GLY A 315 0.78 23.30 -0.93
CA GLY A 315 1.42 22.43 0.06
C GLY A 315 0.50 21.89 1.16
N ILE A 316 -0.82 22.07 1.03
CA ILE A 316 -1.81 21.66 2.05
C ILE A 316 -2.83 20.68 1.46
N MET A 317 -3.66 21.12 0.51
CA MET A 317 -4.75 20.31 -0.04
C MET A 317 -5.18 20.83 -1.42
N GLY A 318 -5.52 19.92 -2.32
CA GLY A 318 -6.19 20.24 -3.59
C GLY A 318 -7.62 20.71 -3.37
#